data_AF-E2BNM7-F1
#
_entry.id   AF-E2BNM7-F1
#
_cell.length_a   1.000
_cell.length_b   1.000
_cell.length_c   1.000
_cell.angle_alpha   90.00
_cell.angle_beta   90.00
_cell.angle_gamma   90.00
#
_symmetry.space_group_name_H-M   'P 1'
#
loop_
_entity.id
_entity.type
_entity.pdbx_description
1 polymer ?
#
loop_
_entity_poly.entity_id
_entity_poly.type
_entity_poly.pdbx_seq_one_letter_code
_entity_poly.pdbx_strand_id
1 'polypeptide(L)' 'KKFNSGKNTVKHCWENVSKEMKKMGHDISGKKCCIKFQAMKRTYKVIKDHNQQSGNNTRKWEYFE' A
#
# COMPACT_ATOMS: atom_id res chain seq x y z
N LYS A 1 -12.68 13.35 -4.23
CA LYS A 1 -11.60 12.65 -4.99
C LYS A 1 -12.21 11.42 -5.67
N LYS A 2 -12.19 11.34 -7.01
CA LYS A 2 -12.95 10.37 -7.83
C LYS A 2 -12.21 9.02 -7.99
N PHE A 3 -12.22 8.16 -6.98
CA PHE A 3 -11.62 6.82 -7.09
C PHE A 3 -12.52 5.80 -7.81
N ASN A 4 -13.85 5.96 -7.76
CA ASN A 4 -14.83 5.01 -8.34
C ASN A 4 -15.56 5.54 -9.59
N SER A 5 -14.83 6.06 -10.58
CA SER A 5 -15.41 6.24 -11.92
C SER A 5 -15.14 4.97 -12.73
N GLY A 6 -16.15 4.40 -13.41
CA GLY A 6 -15.97 3.25 -14.31
C GLY A 6 -14.94 3.47 -15.44
N LYS A 7 -14.43 4.69 -15.61
CA LYS A 7 -13.36 5.05 -16.54
C LYS A 7 -11.94 4.94 -15.96
N ASN A 8 -11.79 4.77 -14.64
CA ASN A 8 -10.49 4.75 -13.97
C ASN A 8 -10.01 3.31 -13.78
N THR A 9 -9.09 2.90 -14.65
CA THR A 9 -8.40 1.61 -14.49
C THR A 9 -7.46 1.63 -13.28
N VAL A 10 -7.15 0.45 -12.74
CA VAL A 10 -6.16 0.28 -11.66
C VAL A 10 -4.82 0.92 -12.03
N LYS A 11 -4.41 0.79 -13.30
CA LYS A 11 -3.21 1.46 -13.85
C LYS A 11 -3.31 2.98 -13.68
N HIS A 12 -4.42 3.60 -14.10
CA HIS A 12 -4.59 5.05 -13.99
C HIS A 12 -4.57 5.54 -12.54
N CYS A 13 -5.14 4.78 -11.61
CA CYS A 13 -5.05 5.08 -10.17
C CYS A 13 -3.59 5.14 -9.69
N TRP A 14 -2.78 4.13 -10.03
CA TRP A 14 -1.39 4.09 -9.59
C TRP A 14 -0.51 5.14 -10.28
N GLU A 15 -0.83 5.53 -11.51
CA GLU A 15 -0.17 6.67 -12.16
C GLU A 15 -0.45 7.99 -11.42
N ASN A 16 -1.67 8.18 -10.92
CA ASN A 16 -1.98 9.37 -10.11
C ASN A 16 -1.21 9.37 -8.78
N VAL A 17 -1.06 8.21 -8.13
CA VAL A 17 -0.20 8.07 -6.93
C VAL A 17 1.26 8.39 -7.28
N SER A 18 1.77 7.84 -8.38
CA SER A 18 3.12 8.12 -8.92
C SER A 18 3.36 9.62 -9.15
N LYS A 19 2.38 10.34 -9.70
CA LYS A 19 2.48 11.80 -9.87
C LYS A 19 2.62 12.54 -8.54
N GLU A 20 1.86 12.16 -7.52
CA GLU A 20 2.01 12.75 -6.20
C GLU A 20 3.37 12.40 -5.56
N MET A 21 3.84 11.16 -5.72
CA MET A 21 5.19 10.75 -5.28
C MET A 21 6.28 11.58 -5.95
N LYS A 22 6.14 11.88 -7.25
CA LYS A 22 7.08 12.73 -7.99
C LYS A 22 7.13 14.16 -7.46
N LYS A 23 5.97 14.73 -7.07
CA LYS A 23 5.93 16.06 -6.41
C LYS A 23 6.67 16.08 -5.07
N MET A 24 6.74 14.94 -4.39
CA MET A 24 7.51 14.75 -3.16
C MET A 24 8.99 14.42 -3.42
N GLY A 25 9.46 14.48 -4.66
CA GLY A 25 10.86 14.21 -5.04
C GLY A 25 11.17 12.75 -5.37
N HIS A 26 10.17 11.87 -5.41
CA HIS A 26 10.35 10.45 -5.75
C HIS A 26 9.86 10.15 -7.17
N ASP A 27 10.78 10.10 -8.13
CA ASP A 27 10.46 9.75 -9.52
C ASP A 27 10.31 8.23 -9.70
N ILE A 28 9.15 7.70 -9.30
CA ILE A 28 8.80 6.27 -9.37
C ILE A 28 7.53 6.07 -10.17
N SER A 29 7.48 5.02 -11.00
CA SER A 29 6.30 4.74 -11.82
C SER A 29 5.13 4.17 -11.02
N GLY A 30 3.91 4.28 -11.55
CA GLY A 30 2.71 3.72 -10.92
C GLY A 30 2.81 2.22 -10.64
N LYS A 31 3.45 1.45 -11.53
CA LYS A 31 3.71 0.03 -11.32
C LYS A 31 4.56 -0.22 -10.07
N LYS A 32 5.61 0.59 -9.84
CA LYS A 32 6.46 0.47 -8.63
C LYS A 32 5.68 0.84 -7.37
N CYS A 33 4.85 1.88 -7.41
CA CYS A 33 3.94 2.24 -6.32
C CYS A 33 3.01 1.07 -5.94
N CYS A 34 2.40 0.44 -6.95
CA CYS A 34 1.54 -0.74 -6.75
C CYS A 34 2.30 -1.89 -6.10
N ILE A 35 3.48 -2.26 -6.63
CA ILE A 35 4.28 -3.37 -6.10
C ILE A 35 4.66 -3.12 -4.62
N LYS A 36 5.15 -1.92 -4.29
CA LYS A 36 5.50 -1.56 -2.91
C LYS A 36 4.28 -1.62 -2.00
N PHE A 37 3.14 -1.09 -2.45
CA PHE A 37 1.89 -1.15 -1.69
C PHE A 37 1.42 -2.60 -1.44
N GLN A 38 1.45 -3.46 -2.45
CA GLN A 38 1.09 -4.87 -2.27
C GLN A 38 2.04 -5.58 -1.31
N ALA A 39 3.34 -5.27 -1.34
CA ALA A 39 4.30 -5.81 -0.38
C ALA A 39 3.96 -5.37 1.06
N MET A 40 3.71 -4.07 1.27
CA MET A 40 3.29 -3.53 2.58
C MET A 40 2.00 -4.19 3.08
N LYS A 41 1.00 -4.35 2.20
CA LYS A 41 -0.26 -5.02 2.53
C LYS A 41 -0.06 -6.48 2.94
N ARG A 42 0.84 -7.20 2.28
CA ARG A 42 1.20 -8.58 2.66
C ARG A 42 1.85 -8.64 4.03
N THR A 43 2.84 -7.80 4.30
CA THR A 43 3.50 -7.73 5.62
C THR A 43 2.49 -7.42 6.72
N TYR A 44 1.62 -6.42 6.50
CA TYR A 44 0.57 -6.10 7.45
C TYR A 44 -0.36 -7.28 7.72
N LYS A 45 -0.80 -7.99 6.68
CA LYS A 45 -1.64 -9.18 6.84
C LYS A 45 -0.95 -10.26 7.69
N VAL A 46 0.32 -10.55 7.42
CA VAL A 46 1.08 -11.53 8.23
C VAL A 46 1.13 -11.14 9.71
N ILE A 47 1.39 -9.87 10.01
CA ILE A 47 1.43 -9.36 11.38
C ILE A 47 0.05 -9.45 12.03
N LYS A 48 -1.00 -9.02 11.33
CA LYS A 48 -2.38 -9.08 11.80
C LYS A 48 -2.80 -10.52 12.10
N ASP A 49 -2.57 -11.43 11.17
CA ASP A 49 -2.94 -12.84 11.30
C ASP A 49 -2.17 -13.49 12.47
N HIS A 50 -0.87 -13.17 12.64
CA HIS A 50 -0.08 -13.60 13.81
C HIS A 50 -0.68 -13.14 15.14
N ASN A 51 -1.09 -11.88 15.22
CA ASN A 51 -1.63 -11.30 16.46
C ASN A 51 -3.06 -11.78 16.79
N GLN A 52 -3.79 -12.32 15.81
CA GLN A 52 -5.11 -12.89 16.04
C GLN A 52 -5.05 -14.28 16.68
N GLN A 53 -3.90 -14.95 16.67
CA GLN A 53 -3.74 -16.27 17.23
C GLN A 53 -3.41 -16.20 18.74
N SER A 54 -4.20 -16.92 19.55
CA SER A 54 -4.04 -16.98 21.01
C SER A 54 -2.68 -17.58 21.39
N GLY A 55 -2.05 -17.01 22.43
CA GLY A 55 -0.73 -17.43 22.92
C GLY A 55 0.46 -16.81 22.19
N ASN A 56 0.24 -16.08 21.09
CA ASN A 56 1.30 -15.35 20.40
C ASN A 56 1.61 -14.02 21.10
N ASN A 57 2.89 -13.65 21.11
CA ASN A 57 3.31 -12.30 21.48
C ASN A 57 2.85 -11.28 20.43
N THR A 58 2.44 -10.09 20.85
CA THR A 58 2.04 -9.05 19.89
C THR A 58 3.22 -8.59 19.04
N ARG A 59 3.03 -8.56 17.73
CA ARG A 59 3.97 -7.93 16.77
C ARG A 59 3.42 -6.57 16.35
N LYS A 60 4.27 -5.55 16.36
CA LYS A 60 3.94 -4.21 15.84
C LYS A 60 4.32 -4.14 14.36
N TRP A 61 3.49 -3.47 13.56
CA TRP A 61 3.87 -3.16 12.19
C TRP A 61 4.66 -1.85 12.18
N GLU A 62 5.80 -1.83 11.51
CA GLU A 62 6.76 -0.69 11.51
C GLU A 62 6.17 0.68 11.12
N TYR A 63 5.03 0.69 10.40
CA TYR A 63 4.36 1.92 9.96
C TYR A 63 3.08 2.24 10.74
N PHE A 64 2.74 1.43 11.75
CA PHE A 64 1.61 1.68 12.65
C PHE A 64 2.15 1.84 14.06
N GLU A 65 1.95 3.04 14.61
CA GLU A 65 2.20 3.34 16.02
C GLU A 65 1.09 2.81 16.92
#